data_AF-A0A939WYP9-F1
#
_entry.id   AF-A0A939WYP9-F1
#
_cell.length_a   1.000
_cell.length_b   1.000
_cell.length_c   1.000
_cell.angle_alpha   90.00
_cell.angle_beta   90.00
_cell.angle_gamma   90.00
#
_symmetry.space_group_name_H-M   'P 1'
#
loop_
_entity.id
_entity.type
_entity.pdbx_description
1 polymer ?
#
loop_
_entity_poly.entity_id
_entity_poly.type
_entity_poly.pdbx_seq_one_letter_code
_entity_poly.pdbx_strand_id
1 'polypeptide(L)'
;MNILILQGSPRANGNTAWMAEEFKKAAEAAGHQVTLVNVSKKKIAGCLACEYCHNKGNGACIQKDDMQELYPLMAEAEVLVLAAPIYYFTLSAQIQLPIQRMYCVN
;
A
#
# COMPACT_ATOMS: atom_id res chain seq x y z
N MET A 1 14.21 4.73 -10.23
CA MET A 1 13.61 4.77 -8.89
C MET A 1 12.93 3.45 -8.61
N ASN A 2 12.81 3.09 -7.33
CA ASN A 2 11.93 2.03 -6.83
C ASN A 2 10.54 2.60 -6.58
N ILE A 3 9.54 2.13 -7.33
CA ILE A 3 8.16 2.61 -7.24
C ILE A 3 7.27 1.49 -6.70
N LEU A 4 6.59 1.74 -5.59
CA LEU A 4 5.57 0.85 -5.03
C LEU A 4 4.19 1.37 -5.38
N ILE A 5 3.38 0.55 -6.03
CA ILE A 5 1.97 0.82 -6.32
C ILE A 5 1.11 -0.03 -5.39
N LEU A 6 0.27 0.61 -4.58
CA LEU A 6 -0.78 -0.05 -3.82
C LEU A 6 -2.10 0.09 -4.57
N GLN A 7 -2.65 -1.03 -5.02
CA GLN A 7 -3.86 -1.12 -5.81
C GLN A 7 -5.01 -1.64 -4.92
N GLY A 8 -6.00 -0.82 -4.63
CA GLY A 8 -7.07 -1.17 -3.68
C GLY A 8 -8.48 -1.21 -4.23
N SER A 9 -8.64 -1.35 -5.54
CA SER A 9 -9.95 -1.75 -6.11
C SER A 9 -10.16 -3.24 -5.89
N PRO A 10 -11.31 -3.65 -5.31
CA PRO A 10 -11.68 -5.06 -5.22
C PRO A 10 -12.01 -5.70 -6.58
N ARG A 11 -12.24 -4.87 -7.62
CA ARG A 11 -12.51 -5.32 -8.99
C ARG A 11 -11.18 -5.57 -9.71
N ALA A 12 -10.83 -6.84 -9.92
CA ALA A 12 -9.58 -7.27 -10.56
C ALA A 12 -9.41 -6.70 -11.99
N ASN A 13 -10.49 -6.64 -12.76
CA ASN A 13 -10.49 -6.11 -14.13
C ASN A 13 -11.20 -4.75 -14.23
N GLY A 14 -11.15 -3.95 -13.16
CA GLY A 14 -11.78 -2.62 -13.11
C GLY A 14 -10.84 -1.50 -13.55
N ASN A 15 -11.40 -0.31 -13.79
CA ASN A 15 -10.66 0.87 -14.28
C ASN A 15 -9.43 1.20 -13.44
N THR A 16 -9.52 1.16 -12.10
CA THR A 16 -8.37 1.42 -11.22
C THR A 16 -7.26 0.39 -11.37
N ALA A 17 -7.61 -0.89 -11.56
CA ALA A 17 -6.62 -1.94 -11.78
C ALA A 17 -5.94 -1.76 -13.15
N TRP A 18 -6.72 -1.43 -14.18
CA TRP A 18 -6.20 -1.11 -15.51
C TRP A 18 -5.26 0.11 -15.48
N MET A 19 -5.67 1.21 -14.86
CA MET A 19 -4.84 2.42 -14.72
C MET A 19 -3.53 2.15 -13.97
N ALA A 20 -3.57 1.33 -12.91
CA ALA A 20 -2.36 0.96 -12.16
C ALA A 20 -1.38 0.14 -13.02
N GLU A 21 -1.89 -0.76 -13.85
CA GLU A 21 -1.06 -1.56 -14.76
C GLU A 21 -0.49 -0.70 -15.90
N GLU A 22 -1.26 0.23 -16.47
CA GLU A 22 -0.74 1.14 -17.50
C GLU A 22 0.32 2.10 -16.94
N PHE A 23 0.12 2.62 -15.72
CA PHE A 23 1.14 3.40 -15.02
C PHE A 23 2.42 2.57 -14.83
N LYS A 24 2.30 1.34 -14.36
CA LYS A 24 3.43 0.42 -14.18
C LYS A 24 4.19 0.24 -15.49
N LYS A 25 3.50 -0.12 -16.58
CA LYS A 25 4.12 -0.31 -17.91
C LYS A 25 4.90 0.93 -18.37
N ALA A 26 4.30 2.12 -18.23
CA ALA A 26 4.93 3.36 -18.64
C ALA A 26 6.17 3.69 -17.79
N ALA A 27 6.09 3.49 -16.47
CA ALA A 27 7.21 3.72 -15.55
C ALA A 27 8.35 2.71 -15.77
N GLU A 28 8.05 1.44 -16.01
CA GLU A 28 9.04 0.43 -16.39
C GLU A 28 9.72 0.79 -17.71
N ALA A 29 8.96 1.23 -18.72
CA ALA A 29 9.50 1.69 -20.00
C ALA A 29 10.41 2.94 -19.86
N ALA A 30 10.21 3.75 -18.82
CA ALA A 30 11.08 4.88 -18.48
C ALA A 30 12.33 4.48 -17.67
N GLY A 31 12.55 3.18 -17.43
CA GLY A 31 13.73 2.67 -16.72
C GLY A 31 13.60 2.69 -15.19
N HIS A 32 12.38 2.64 -14.66
CA HIS A 32 12.14 2.51 -13.21
C HIS A 32 11.80 1.07 -12.82
N GLN A 33 12.13 0.69 -11.58
CA GLN A 33 11.72 -0.60 -11.02
C GLN A 33 10.37 -0.41 -10.35
N VAL A 34 9.37 -1.20 -10.75
CA VAL A 34 8.01 -1.04 -10.24
C VAL A 34 7.53 -2.33 -9.59
N THR A 35 6.99 -2.20 -8.38
CA THR A 35 6.29 -3.29 -7.67
C THR A 35 4.83 -2.89 -7.52
N LEU A 36 3.91 -3.69 -8.05
CA LEU A 36 2.47 -3.49 -7.90
C LEU A 36 1.89 -4.53 -6.95
N VAL A 37 1.24 -4.07 -5.88
CA VAL A 37 0.58 -4.94 -4.90
C VAL A 37 -0.93 -4.66 -4.87
N ASN A 38 -1.73 -5.69 -5.09
CA ASN A 38 -3.17 -5.62 -4.91
C ASN A 38 -3.54 -5.79 -3.43
N VAL A 39 -3.70 -4.67 -2.72
CA VAL A 39 -4.03 -4.66 -1.28
C VAL A 39 -5.47 -5.09 -1.02
N SER A 40 -6.36 -5.09 -2.02
CA SER A 40 -7.72 -5.64 -1.86
C SER A 40 -7.76 -7.16 -1.66
N LYS A 41 -6.65 -7.86 -1.96
CA LYS A 41 -6.47 -9.30 -1.77
C LYS A 41 -5.71 -9.65 -0.50
N LYS A 42 -5.38 -8.65 0.31
CA LYS A 42 -4.64 -8.80 1.57
C LYS A 42 -5.58 -8.69 2.77
N LYS A 43 -5.26 -9.40 3.85
CA LYS A 43 -5.90 -9.30 5.16
C LYS A 43 -5.12 -8.28 5.99
N ILE A 44 -5.62 -7.05 6.01
CA ILE A 44 -5.01 -5.95 6.76
C ILE A 44 -6.06 -5.38 7.71
N ALA A 45 -5.77 -5.36 9.00
CA ALA A 45 -6.57 -4.66 10.00
C ALA A 45 -6.16 -3.18 10.09
N GLY A 46 -7.07 -2.33 10.59
CA GLY A 46 -6.79 -0.92 10.84
C GLY A 46 -5.76 -0.71 11.97
N CYS A 47 -5.26 0.53 12.10
CA CYS A 47 -4.38 0.84 13.23
C CYS A 47 -5.14 0.76 14.57
N LEU A 48 -4.51 0.18 15.59
CA LEU A 48 -5.10 0.07 16.93
C LEU A 48 -4.79 1.28 17.84
N ALA A 49 -4.01 2.26 17.35
CA ALA A 49 -3.50 3.39 18.15
C ALA A 49 -2.82 2.96 19.48
N CYS A 50 -2.23 1.76 19.49
CA CYS A 50 -1.66 1.18 20.71
C CYS A 50 -0.27 1.71 21.08
N GLU A 51 0.32 2.55 20.23
CA GLU A 51 1.68 3.12 20.41
C GLU A 51 2.80 2.11 20.64
N TYR A 52 2.56 0.82 20.35
CA TYR A 52 3.58 -0.21 20.54
C TYR A 52 4.81 0.05 19.68
N CYS A 53 4.62 0.42 18.41
CA CYS A 53 5.71 0.69 17.46
C CYS A 53 6.68 1.79 17.93
N HIS A 54 6.16 2.82 18.60
CA HIS A 54 6.96 3.96 19.09
C HIS A 54 7.57 3.73 20.47
N ASN A 55 6.94 2.91 21.32
CA ASN A 55 7.40 2.70 22.69
C ASN A 55 8.27 1.44 22.90
N LYS A 56 7.87 0.31 22.32
CA LYS A 56 8.47 -1.02 22.61
C LYS A 56 8.85 -1.80 21.35
N GLY A 57 8.26 -1.45 20.22
CA GLY A 57 8.33 -2.19 18.97
C GLY A 57 9.48 -1.79 18.05
N ASN A 58 10.24 -0.74 18.39
CA ASN A 58 11.35 -0.22 17.58
C ASN A 58 10.94 -0.01 16.10
N GLY A 59 9.81 0.66 15.87
CA GLY A 59 9.22 0.87 14.54
C GLY A 59 8.38 -0.31 14.01
N ALA A 60 8.46 -1.51 14.62
CA ALA A 60 7.64 -2.63 14.17
C ALA A 60 6.23 -2.62 14.79
N CYS A 61 5.21 -2.80 13.95
CA CYS A 61 3.84 -2.99 14.40
C CYS A 61 3.66 -4.32 15.16
N ILE A 62 2.84 -4.30 16.23
CA ILE A 62 2.48 -5.51 16.98
C ILE A 62 1.49 -6.39 16.23
N GLN A 63 0.65 -5.81 15.37
CA GLN A 63 -0.28 -6.55 14.51
C GLN A 63 0.52 -7.35 13.49
N LYS A 64 0.32 -8.68 13.43
CA LYS A 64 1.01 -9.62 12.53
C LYS A 64 0.07 -10.15 11.46
N ASP A 65 -0.16 -9.34 10.43
CA ASP A 65 -1.04 -9.64 9.31
C ASP A 65 -0.32 -9.34 7.98
N ASP A 66 -1.04 -9.11 6.88
CA ASP A 66 -0.40 -8.99 5.57
C ASP A 66 0.37 -7.66 5.38
N MET A 67 0.30 -6.72 6.33
CA MET A 67 1.15 -5.52 6.30
C MET A 67 2.64 -5.83 6.40
N GLN A 68 2.99 -6.98 6.97
CA GLN A 68 4.35 -7.46 7.13
C GLN A 68 5.06 -7.62 5.79
N GLU A 69 4.32 -7.94 4.74
CA GLU A 69 4.85 -7.98 3.37
C GLU A 69 5.02 -6.59 2.76
N LEU A 70 4.23 -5.60 3.20
CA LEU A 70 4.25 -4.25 2.65
C LEU A 70 5.32 -3.36 3.27
N TYR A 71 5.60 -3.51 4.58
CA TYR A 71 6.60 -2.68 5.26
C TYR A 71 7.98 -2.66 4.59
N PRO A 72 8.60 -3.80 4.21
CA PRO A 72 9.89 -3.76 3.51
C PRO A 72 9.79 -3.08 2.14
N LEU A 73 8.71 -3.33 1.38
CA LEU A 73 8.47 -2.67 0.10
C LEU A 73 8.31 -1.15 0.25
N MET A 74 7.64 -0.69 1.31
CA MET A 74 7.49 0.72 1.61
C MET A 74 8.82 1.36 2.01
N ALA A 75 9.68 0.65 2.75
CA ALA A 75 10.99 1.14 3.16
C ALA A 75 11.98 1.27 1.97
N GLU A 76 11.85 0.39 0.97
CA GLU A 76 12.69 0.42 -0.25
C GLU A 76 12.16 1.38 -1.33
N ALA A 77 10.89 1.80 -1.23
CA ALA A 77 10.25 2.63 -2.24
C ALA A 77 10.69 4.10 -2.12
N GLU A 78 11.11 4.67 -3.24
CA GLU A 78 11.36 6.10 -3.39
C GLU A 78 10.09 6.85 -3.81
N VAL A 79 9.15 6.13 -4.43
CA VAL A 79 7.84 6.65 -4.85
C VAL A 79 6.75 5.68 -4.43
N LEU A 80 5.74 6.19 -3.74
CA LEU A 80 4.52 5.45 -3.40
C LEU A 80 3.33 5.95 -4.22
N VAL A 81 2.68 5.06 -4.95
CA VAL A 81 1.49 5.33 -5.75
C VAL A 81 0.28 4.64 -5.12
N LEU A 82 -0.75 5.43 -4.82
CA LEU A 82 -2.00 4.94 -4.22
C LEU A 82 -3.10 4.88 -5.29
N ALA A 83 -3.32 3.69 -5.86
CA ALA A 83 -4.35 3.46 -6.88
C ALA A 83 -5.66 2.98 -6.23
N ALA A 84 -6.60 3.91 -6.03
CA ALA A 84 -7.88 3.64 -5.38
C ALA A 84 -9.08 4.03 -6.27
N PRO A 85 -10.18 3.26 -6.26
CA PRO A 85 -11.47 3.80 -6.68
C PRO A 85 -12.00 4.78 -5.61
N ILE A 86 -12.80 5.76 -6.03
CA ILE A 86 -13.49 6.65 -5.12
C ILE A 86 -14.79 5.98 -4.65
N TYR A 87 -14.85 5.61 -3.37
CA TYR A 87 -16.04 5.08 -2.71
C TYR A 87 -16.47 6.04 -1.61
N TYR A 88 -17.72 6.50 -1.64
CA TYR A 88 -18.26 7.52 -0.73
C TYR A 88 -17.34 8.76 -0.60
N PHE A 89 -16.98 9.34 -1.75
CA PHE A 89 -16.19 10.58 -1.84
C PHE A 89 -14.76 10.51 -1.27
N THR A 90 -14.22 9.31 -1.02
CA THR A 90 -12.85 9.12 -0.55
C THR A 90 -12.19 7.87 -1.15
N LEU A 91 -10.91 7.64 -0.82
CA LEU A 91 -10.17 6.43 -1.16
C LEU A 91 -10.89 5.19 -0.60
N SER A 92 -10.80 4.07 -1.32
CA SER A 92 -11.37 2.80 -0.84
C SER A 92 -10.80 2.39 0.52
N ALA A 93 -11.62 1.70 1.32
CA ALA A 93 -11.21 1.18 2.62
C ALA A 93 -9.93 0.32 2.54
N GLN A 94 -9.78 -0.44 1.45
CA GLN A 94 -8.60 -1.27 1.19
C GLN A 94 -7.29 -0.46 1.11
N ILE A 95 -7.34 0.80 0.67
CA ILE A 95 -6.19 1.72 0.65
C ILE A 95 -6.04 2.46 1.98
N GLN A 96 -7.15 2.82 2.62
CA GLN A 96 -7.11 3.49 3.93
C GLN A 96 -6.45 2.62 5.00
N LEU A 97 -6.65 1.29 4.96
CA LEU A 97 -6.06 0.34 5.91
C LEU A 97 -4.52 0.40 5.97
N PRO A 98 -3.77 0.20 4.86
CA PRO A 98 -2.32 0.35 4.88
C PRO A 98 -1.88 1.79 5.19
N ILE A 99 -2.57 2.82 4.71
CA ILE A 99 -2.24 4.23 5.02
C ILE A 99 -2.28 4.48 6.53
N GLN A 100 -3.35 4.05 7.21
CA GLN A 100 -3.48 4.20 8.67
C GLN A 100 -2.38 3.48 9.44
N ARG A 101 -1.73 2.48 8.83
CA ARG A 101 -0.66 1.70 9.43
C ARG A 101 0.75 2.12 8.99
N MET A 102 0.87 3.18 8.19
CA MET A 102 2.17 3.82 7.89
C MET A 102 2.73 4.58 9.10
N TYR A 103 1.93 4.86 10.13
CA TYR A 103 2.40 5.53 11.34
C TYR A 103 3.57 4.82 12.06
N CYS A 104 3.75 3.51 11.82
CA CYS A 104 4.89 2.76 12.35
C CYS A 104 6.14 2.81 11.46
N VAL A 105 6.02 3.28 10.21
CA VAL A 105 7.14 3.42 9.28
C VAL A 105 7.86 4.73 9.64
N ASN A 106 9.12 4.61 10.05
CA ASN A 106 10.03 5.73 10.33
C ASN A 106 11.02 5.88 9.17
#